data_AF-A0A7C5XHP1-F1
#
_entry.id   AF-A0A7C5XHP1-F1
#
_cell.length_a   1.000
_cell.length_b   1.000
_cell.length_c   1.000
_cell.angle_alpha   90.00
_cell.angle_beta   90.00
_cell.angle_gamma   90.00
#
_symmetry.space_group_name_H-M   'P 1'
#
loop_
_entity.id
_entity.type
_entity.pdbx_description
1 polymer ?
#
loop_
_entity_poly.entity_id
_entity_poly.type
_entity_poly.pdbx_seq_one_letter_code
_entity_poly.pdbx_strand_id
1 'polypeptide(L)' 'MIANNDVKGWILKCTVCSNIWVLEVSFDIRNVKTLYHFCYKCKRNTFHEVLGRTENKFKDE' A
#
# COMPACT_ATOMS: atom_id res chain seq x y z
N MET A 1 -22.77 4.81 5.65
CA MET A 1 -22.51 5.13 4.22
C MET A 1 -21.01 5.00 4.01
N ILE A 2 -20.52 3.84 3.56
CA ILE A 2 -19.11 3.71 3.16
C ILE A 2 -19.13 4.02 1.67
N ALA A 3 -18.57 5.18 1.30
CA ALA A 3 -18.38 5.52 -0.10
C ALA A 3 -17.54 4.39 -0.73
N ASN A 4 -18.14 3.66 -1.68
CA ASN A 4 -17.40 2.80 -2.60
C ASN A 4 -16.55 3.70 -3.49
N ASN A 5 -15.46 4.25 -2.95
CA ASN A 5 -14.40 4.81 -3.75
C ASN A 5 -13.55 3.63 -4.18
N ASP A 6 -13.61 3.27 -5.46
CA ASP A 6 -12.63 2.41 -6.12
C ASP A 6 -11.26 3.12 -6.08
N VAL A 7 -10.60 3.12 -4.92
CA VAL A 7 -9.26 3.68 -4.79
C VAL A 7 -8.32 2.80 -5.60
N LYS A 8 -7.87 3.29 -6.75
CA LYS A 8 -6.94 2.59 -7.62
C LYS A 8 -5.51 2.92 -7.22
N GLY A 9 -4.78 1.94 -6.71
CA GLY A 9 -3.40 2.15 -6.32
C GLY A 9 -2.71 0.91 -5.81
N TRP A 10 -1.50 1.11 -5.30
CA TRP A 10 -0.66 0.06 -4.74
C TRP A 10 -0.93 -0.09 -3.26
N ILE A 11 -1.24 -1.31 -2.83
CA ILE A 11 -1.42 -1.64 -1.43
C ILE A 11 -0.03 -1.76 -0.80
N LEU A 12 0.23 -0.93 0.20
CA LEU A 12 1.49 -0.89 0.91
C LEU A 12 1.29 -1.23 2.39
N LYS A 13 2.22 -2.01 2.95
CA LYS A 13 2.26 -2.34 4.38
C LYS A 13 3.54 -1.82 5.01
N CYS A 14 3.43 -0.98 6.04
CA CYS A 14 4.60 -0.49 6.78
C CYS A 14 5.29 -1.65 7.52
N THR A 15 6.61 -1.79 7.36
CA THR A 15 7.38 -2.85 8.02
C THR A 15 7.58 -2.63 9.53
N VAL A 16 7.30 -1.41 10.03
CA VAL A 16 7.46 -1.05 11.46
C VAL A 16 6.16 -1.23 12.25
N CYS A 17 5.05 -0.68 11.76
CA CYS A 17 3.77 -0.66 12.49
C CYS A 17 2.66 -1.51 11.84
N SER A 18 2.95 -2.20 10.74
CA SER A 18 1.99 -3.00 9.96
C SER A 18 0.78 -2.24 9.40
N ASN A 19 0.81 -0.90 9.41
CA ASN A 19 -0.26 -0.11 8.81
C ASN A 19 -0.36 -0.36 7.29
N ILE A 20 -1.57 -0.66 6.82
CA ILE A 20 -1.90 -0.85 5.41
C ILE A 20 -2.52 0.44 4.84
N TRP A 21 -2.13 0.82 3.63
CA TRP A 21 -2.69 1.98 2.92
C TRP A 21 -2.52 1.84 1.41
N VAL A 22 -3.23 2.67 0.65
CA VAL A 22 -3.18 2.67 -0.83
C VAL A 22 -2.37 3.86 -1.31
N LEU A 23 -1.31 3.59 -2.09
CA LEU A 23 -0.54 4.59 -2.80
C LEU A 23 -1.12 4.81 -4.20
N GLU A 24 -1.76 5.95 -4.41
CA GLU A 24 -2.41 6.36 -5.65
C GLU A 24 -1.41 6.96 -6.65
N VAL A 25 -0.64 6.11 -7.32
CA VAL A 25 0.30 6.50 -8.37
C VAL A 25 0.12 5.65 -9.62
N SER A 26 0.41 6.22 -10.79
CA SER A 26 0.33 5.53 -12.09
C SER A 26 1.56 4.66 -12.40
N PHE A 27 2.66 4.85 -11.67
CA PHE A 27 3.90 4.10 -11.89
C PHE A 27 3.73 2.63 -11.51
N ASP A 28 4.31 1.72 -12.31
CA ASP A 28 4.27 0.29 -12.06
C ASP A 28 5.37 -0.11 -11.08
N ILE A 29 4.98 -0.56 -9.88
CA ILE A 29 5.90 -1.00 -8.84
C ILE A 29 5.79 -2.50 -8.51
N ARG A 30 5.25 -3.33 -9.41
CA ARG A 30 5.10 -4.78 -9.18
C ARG A 30 6.39 -5.48 -8.77
N ASN A 31 7.51 -5.05 -9.35
CA ASN A 31 8.83 -5.64 -9.12
C ASN A 31 9.64 -4.94 -8.02
N VAL A 32 9.05 -3.94 -7.35
CA VAL A 32 9.69 -3.22 -6.24
C VAL A 32 9.45 -4.01 -4.96
N LYS A 33 10.50 -4.62 -4.41
CA LYS A 33 10.40 -5.41 -3.17
C LYS A 33 9.97 -4.57 -1.97
N THR A 34 10.55 -3.37 -1.84
CA THR A 34 10.28 -2.46 -0.71
C THR A 34 10.31 -1.01 -1.16
N LEU A 35 9.34 -0.21 -0.71
CA LEU A 35 9.26 1.22 -0.97
C LEU A 35 9.61 2.02 0.29
N TYR A 36 10.50 3.00 0.17
CA TYR A 36 10.78 3.94 1.26
C TYR A 36 9.81 5.12 1.17
N HIS A 37 8.88 5.21 2.13
CA HIS A 37 7.80 6.21 2.11
C HIS A 37 7.43 6.65 3.53
N PHE A 38 6.84 7.84 3.66
CA PHE A 38 6.26 8.33 4.90
C PHE A 38 5.13 7.42 5.40
N CYS A 39 5.20 7.01 6.67
CA CYS A 39 4.12 6.30 7.36
C CYS A 39 3.43 7.26 8.35
N TYR A 40 2.14 7.52 8.17
CA TYR A 40 1.38 8.44 9.03
C TYR A 40 1.20 7.93 10.47
N LYS A 41 1.22 6.60 10.69
CA LYS A 41 1.20 6.00 12.04
C LYS A 41 2.53 6.14 12.77
N CYS A 42 3.65 5.92 12.07
CA CYS A 42 4.99 6.07 12.65
C CYS A 42 5.48 7.53 12.70
N LYS A 43 4.85 8.43 11.94
CA LYS A 43 5.23 9.85 11.79
C LYS A 43 6.67 10.04 11.28
N ARG A 44 7.16 9.09 10.48
CA ARG A 44 8.49 9.11 9.84
C ARG A 44 8.49 8.28 8.57
N ASN A 45 9.52 8.42 7.75
CA ASN A 45 9.75 7.54 6.62
C ASN A 45 10.15 6.14 7.11
N THR A 46 9.56 5.12 6.50
CA THR A 46 9.84 3.71 6.79
C THR A 46 9.83 2.93 5.48
N PHE A 47 10.42 1.74 5.50
CA PHE A 47 10.21 0.78 4.45
C PHE A 47 8.78 0.22 4.49
N HIS A 48 8.23 -0.03 3.31
CA HIS A 48 6.92 -0.62 3.11
C HIS A 48 7.02 -1.79 2.13
N GLU A 49 6.29 -2.87 2.40
CA GLU A 49 6.11 -3.99 1.49
C GLU A 49 5.00 -3.66 0.49
N VAL A 50 5.22 -3.99 -0.78
CA VAL A 50 4.19 -3.89 -1.82
C VAL A 50 3.38 -5.18 -1.82
N LEU A 51 2.12 -5.11 -1.40
CA LEU A 51 1.25 -6.28 -1.30
C LEU A 51 0.50 -6.59 -2.61
N GLY A 52 0.35 -5.59 -3.48
CA GLY A 52 -0.36 -5.74 -4.74
C GLY A 52 -1.02 -4.44 -5.19
N ARG A 53 -1.96 -4.54 -6.13
CA ARG A 53 -2.76 -3.42 -6.62
C ARG A 53 -4.22 -3.66 -6.23
N THR A 54 -4.99 -2.62 -5.94
CA THR A 54 -6.40 -2.74 -5.51
C THR A 54 -7.34 -3.40 -6.54
N GLU A 55 -6.91 -3.52 -7.79
CA GLU A 55 -7.62 -4.28 -8.84
C GLU A 55 -7.46 -5.82 -8.69
N ASN A 56 -6.46 -6.28 -7.93
CA ASN A 56 -6.28 -7.69 -7.61
C ASN A 56 -7.10 -8.03 -6.37
N LYS A 57 -8.08 -8.93 -6.51
CA LYS A 57 -8.79 -9.50 -5.37
C LYS A 57 -7.77 -10.13 -4.41
N PHE A 58 -7.76 -9.66 -3.16
CA PHE A 58 -7.09 -10.37 -2.07
C PHE A 58 -7.67 -11.79 -2.02
N LYS A 59 -6.86 -12.79 -2.36
CA LYS A 59 -7.12 -14.16 -1.95
C LYS A 59 -6.33 -14.35 -0.67
N ASP A 60 -7.03 -14.22 0.44
CA ASP A 60 -6.55 -14.79 1.69
C ASP A 60 -6.77 -16.30 1.57
N GLU A 61 -5.68 -17.06 1.41
CA GLU A 61 -5.64 -18.52 1.58
C GLU A 61 -5.54 -18.87 3.07
#